data_AF-A0A293LVX4-F1
#
_entry.id   AF-A0A293LVX4-F1
#
_cell.length_a   1.000
_cell.length_b   1.000
_cell.length_c   1.000
_cell.angle_alpha   90.00
_cell.angle_beta   90.00
_cell.angle_gamma   90.00
#
_symmetry.space_group_name_H-M   'P 1'
#
loop_
_entity.id
_entity.type
_entity.pdbx_description
1 polymer ?
#
loop_
_entity_poly.entity_id
_entity_poly.type
_entity_poly.pdbx_seq_one_letter_code
_entity_poly.pdbx_strand_id
1 'polypeptide(L)'
;MIITFVSGRADVSSKGGSSTLNAIRKNYSALGPMRFHEVAVLLLSSLLIFLWVFRDPMFAKGWATYFGDMKPKDATAVMIVVVLFFVIPARPGDPARSPGLITWDIVQAKLQWSVILLIGGGFALAEGTRVSGLSYWVGQKLAGLQHLSPGVLMITLFVICSFISEVISNAGTVTILLPVFAALAEDQRVNPLLLMIPATIASNFAFLLPVGTPANAIVYEHAKLRVSDMVGPGFIVKCVTLLVTAASTYIFGDLIFEMFHYPDWLARNTTEITFARH
;
A
#
# COMPACT_ATOMS: atom_id res chain seq x y z
N MET A 1 28.26 7.00 -1.72
CA MET A 1 28.55 7.81 -0.53
C MET A 1 27.97 7.08 0.66
N ILE A 2 28.80 6.29 1.32
CA ILE A 2 28.44 5.38 2.42
C ILE A 2 28.34 6.25 3.68
N ILE A 3 27.16 6.32 4.28
CA ILE A 3 26.93 7.10 5.49
C ILE A 3 27.34 6.23 6.68
N THR A 4 28.58 6.43 7.16
CA THR A 4 29.08 5.81 8.39
C THR A 4 28.54 6.60 9.59
N PHE A 5 27.47 6.12 10.22
CA PHE A 5 27.05 6.62 11.53
C PHE A 5 27.81 5.87 12.64
N VAL A 6 28.60 6.62 13.39
CA VAL A 6 29.40 6.13 14.53
C VAL A 6 28.48 5.73 15.69
N SER A 7 28.71 4.51 16.17
CA SER A 7 28.10 3.87 17.33
C SER A 7 28.21 4.70 18.62
N GLY A 8 27.11 4.83 19.33
CA GLY A 8 27.05 5.30 20.71
C GLY A 8 25.75 4.80 21.36
N ARG A 9 25.87 3.99 22.43
CA ARG A 9 24.75 3.56 23.26
C ARG A 9 23.87 4.75 23.61
N ALA A 10 22.59 4.67 23.28
CA ALA A 10 21.61 5.69 23.64
C ALA A 10 21.25 5.57 25.12
N ASP A 11 22.10 6.11 26.00
CA ASP A 11 21.63 6.60 27.28
C ASP A 11 20.81 7.85 27.01
N VAL A 12 19.49 7.74 27.13
CA VAL A 12 18.54 8.87 27.06
C VAL A 12 18.67 9.69 28.34
N SER A 13 19.81 10.35 28.50
CA SER A 13 20.04 11.40 29.49
C SER A 13 19.81 12.76 28.82
N SER A 14 19.21 13.73 29.53
CA SER A 14 18.82 15.05 29.00
C SER A 14 19.96 15.86 28.36
N LYS A 15 21.22 15.44 28.54
CA LYS A 15 22.41 15.99 27.85
C LYS A 15 22.62 15.50 26.41
N GLY A 16 22.04 14.37 25.99
CA GLY A 16 22.16 13.84 24.61
C GLY A 16 21.30 14.59 23.58
N GLY A 17 20.20 15.21 24.03
CA GLY A 17 19.29 15.97 23.17
C GLY A 17 19.93 17.23 22.57
N SER A 18 20.74 17.96 23.34
CA SER A 18 21.41 19.18 22.87
C SER A 18 22.49 18.89 21.82
N SER A 19 23.26 17.80 21.99
CA SER A 19 24.26 17.36 21.01
C SER A 19 23.63 16.93 19.68
N THR A 20 22.52 16.17 19.75
CA THR A 20 21.79 15.72 18.56
C THR A 20 21.13 16.89 17.83
N LEU A 21 20.50 17.81 18.56
CA LEU A 21 19.91 19.04 17.98
C LEU A 21 20.98 19.93 17.34
N ASN A 22 22.17 20.04 17.95
CA ASN A 22 23.28 20.77 17.37
C ASN A 22 23.81 20.10 16.09
N ALA A 23 23.85 18.77 16.03
CA ALA A 23 24.20 18.03 14.83
C ALA A 23 23.17 18.22 13.70
N ILE A 24 21.88 18.17 14.03
CA ILE A 24 20.78 18.44 13.08
C ILE A 24 20.88 19.89 12.58
N ARG A 25 21.08 20.86 13.48
CA ARG A 25 21.18 22.27 13.13
C ARG A 25 22.41 22.55 12.27
N LYS A 26 23.54 21.89 12.55
CA LYS A 26 24.75 21.95 11.74
C LYS A 26 24.52 21.40 10.33
N ASN A 27 23.89 20.22 10.21
CA ASN A 27 23.54 19.64 8.92
C ASN A 27 22.52 20.49 8.16
N TYR A 28 21.53 21.05 8.85
CA TYR A 28 20.55 21.96 8.27
C TYR A 28 21.21 23.24 7.74
N SER A 29 22.11 23.85 8.52
CA SER A 29 22.88 25.00 8.06
C SER A 29 23.84 24.67 6.90
N ALA A 30 24.25 23.41 6.77
CA ALA A 30 25.13 22.96 5.69
C ALA A 30 24.40 22.68 4.36
N LEU A 31 23.07 22.56 4.36
CA LEU A 31 22.27 22.33 3.13
C LEU A 31 22.27 23.55 2.19
N GLY A 32 22.40 24.76 2.75
CA GLY A 32 22.32 26.00 1.98
C GLY A 32 20.89 26.40 1.59
N PRO A 33 20.72 27.45 0.77
CA PRO A 33 19.40 27.90 0.31
C PRO A 33 18.75 26.88 -0.65
N MET A 34 17.41 26.78 -0.60
CA MET A 34 16.65 25.89 -1.47
C MET A 34 16.96 26.14 -2.94
N ARG A 35 17.34 25.07 -3.65
CA ARG A 35 17.68 25.15 -5.07
C ARG A 35 16.41 25.13 -5.92
N PHE A 36 16.48 25.66 -7.13
CA PHE A 36 15.34 25.69 -8.07
C PHE A 36 14.71 24.30 -8.26
N HIS A 37 15.52 23.25 -8.42
CA HIS A 37 15.02 21.89 -8.60
C HIS A 37 14.24 21.38 -7.37
N GLU A 38 14.65 21.72 -6.15
CA GLU A 38 13.92 21.33 -4.93
C GLU A 38 12.55 21.99 -4.88
N VAL A 39 12.48 23.28 -5.22
CA VAL A 39 11.21 24.02 -5.28
C VAL A 39 10.31 23.46 -6.38
N ALA A 40 10.85 23.16 -7.56
CA ALA A 40 10.08 22.59 -8.66
C ALA A 40 9.55 21.18 -8.32
N VAL A 41 10.35 20.31 -7.69
CA VAL A 41 9.88 18.99 -7.20
C VAL A 41 8.77 19.16 -6.16
N LEU A 42 8.93 20.10 -5.21
CA LEU A 42 7.94 20.38 -4.18
C LEU A 42 6.61 20.83 -4.81
N LEU A 43 6.66 21.78 -5.74
CA LEU A 43 5.48 22.29 -6.44
C LEU A 43 4.76 21.20 -7.24
N LEU A 44 5.49 20.36 -7.97
CA LEU A 44 4.90 19.25 -8.71
C LEU A 44 4.29 18.18 -7.79
N SER A 45 4.95 17.90 -6.66
CA SER A 45 4.42 16.96 -5.65
C SER A 45 3.16 17.50 -4.99
N SER A 46 3.13 18.80 -4.64
CA SER A 46 1.94 19.46 -4.13
C SER A 46 0.81 19.52 -5.17
N LEU A 47 1.14 19.73 -6.44
CA LEU A 47 0.18 19.67 -7.54
C LEU A 47 -0.44 18.27 -7.67
N LEU A 48 0.36 17.21 -7.53
CA LEU A 48 -0.17 15.85 -7.56
C LEU A 48 -1.15 15.60 -6.42
N ILE A 49 -0.81 16.00 -5.20
CA ILE A 49 -1.71 15.88 -4.03
C ILE A 49 -3.00 16.66 -4.27
N PHE A 50 -2.89 17.88 -4.78
CA PHE A 50 -4.06 18.69 -5.15
C PHE A 50 -4.93 17.99 -6.19
N LEU A 51 -4.34 17.44 -7.25
CA LEU A 51 -5.08 16.70 -8.27
C LEU A 51 -5.76 15.45 -7.69
N TRP A 52 -5.16 14.72 -6.75
CA TRP A 52 -5.84 13.59 -6.12
C TRP A 52 -7.01 14.01 -5.23
N VAL A 53 -6.79 14.98 -4.33
CA VAL A 53 -7.81 15.42 -3.36
C VAL A 53 -9.02 16.04 -4.07
N PHE A 54 -8.80 16.87 -5.08
CA PHE A 54 -9.87 17.57 -5.79
C PHE A 54 -10.43 16.78 -6.99
N ARG A 55 -9.99 15.53 -7.20
CA ARG A 55 -10.51 14.68 -8.28
C ARG A 55 -12.01 14.45 -8.15
N ASP A 56 -12.43 13.98 -6.99
CA ASP A 56 -13.83 13.79 -6.62
C ASP A 56 -13.99 13.98 -5.10
N PRO A 57 -14.00 15.23 -4.63
CA PRO A 57 -13.92 15.55 -3.22
C PRO A 57 -15.20 15.25 -2.44
N MET A 58 -16.22 14.64 -3.06
CA MET A 58 -17.55 14.29 -2.51
C MET A 58 -18.42 15.46 -2.01
N PHE A 59 -17.84 16.60 -1.62
CA PHE A 59 -18.55 17.82 -1.18
C PHE A 59 -18.80 18.83 -2.30
N ALA A 60 -18.08 18.72 -3.42
CA ALA A 60 -18.20 19.59 -4.58
C ALA A 60 -17.90 18.80 -5.86
N LYS A 61 -18.30 19.36 -7.01
CA LYS A 61 -17.94 18.81 -8.32
C LYS A 61 -16.41 18.86 -8.47
N GLY A 62 -15.77 17.70 -8.39
CA GLY A 62 -14.33 17.58 -8.58
C GLY A 62 -13.91 17.83 -10.03
N TRP A 63 -12.62 18.08 -10.26
CA TRP A 63 -12.14 18.43 -11.59
C TRP A 63 -12.37 17.33 -12.63
N ALA A 64 -12.44 16.06 -12.20
CA ALA A 64 -12.72 14.92 -13.07
C ALA A 64 -14.12 14.96 -13.70
N THR A 65 -15.07 15.66 -13.06
CA THR A 65 -16.45 15.76 -13.55
C THR A 65 -16.63 16.70 -14.73
N TYR A 66 -15.65 17.58 -15.01
CA TYR A 66 -15.68 18.46 -16.18
C TYR A 66 -15.35 17.75 -17.51
N PHE A 67 -14.90 16.50 -17.45
CA PHE A 67 -14.54 15.69 -18.63
C PHE A 67 -15.70 14.83 -19.16
N GLY A 68 -16.94 15.11 -18.74
CA GLY A 68 -18.13 14.41 -19.21
C GLY A 68 -18.16 12.94 -18.78
N ASP A 69 -18.47 12.04 -19.72
CA ASP A 69 -18.58 10.60 -19.47
C ASP A 69 -17.22 9.92 -19.24
N MET A 70 -16.13 10.50 -19.79
CA MET A 70 -14.79 9.97 -19.63
C MET A 70 -14.15 10.52 -18.35
N LYS A 71 -14.59 10.03 -17.18
CA LYS A 71 -14.05 10.44 -15.88
C LYS A 71 -12.57 10.01 -15.75
N PRO A 72 -11.61 10.95 -15.70
CA PRO A 72 -10.20 10.61 -15.56
C PRO A 72 -9.92 9.90 -14.24
N LYS A 73 -9.10 8.84 -14.28
CA LYS A 73 -8.72 8.05 -13.10
C LYS A 73 -7.48 8.66 -12.42
N ASP A 74 -7.13 8.15 -11.25
CA ASP A 74 -5.93 8.59 -10.49
C ASP A 74 -4.65 8.49 -11.31
N ALA A 75 -4.54 7.46 -12.16
CA ALA A 75 -3.41 7.27 -13.06
C ALA A 75 -3.22 8.44 -14.04
N THR A 76 -4.31 9.05 -14.52
CA THR A 76 -4.22 10.19 -15.46
C THR A 76 -3.53 11.40 -14.81
N ALA A 77 -3.90 11.72 -13.56
CA ALA A 77 -3.28 12.80 -12.80
C ALA A 77 -1.78 12.54 -12.56
N VAL A 78 -1.42 11.31 -12.18
CA VAL A 78 -0.03 10.90 -11.99
C VAL A 78 0.76 11.05 -13.29
N MET A 79 0.23 10.56 -14.42
CA MET A 79 0.92 10.61 -15.71
C MET A 79 1.19 12.04 -16.17
N ILE A 80 0.24 12.97 -15.96
CA ILE A 80 0.45 14.39 -16.27
C ILE A 80 1.64 14.95 -15.48
N VAL A 81 1.68 14.69 -14.17
CA VAL A 81 2.77 15.18 -13.31
C VAL A 81 4.11 14.53 -13.66
N VAL A 82 4.13 13.23 -13.98
CA VAL A 82 5.34 12.53 -14.44
C VAL A 82 5.86 13.15 -15.74
N VAL A 83 5.00 13.43 -16.71
CA VAL A 83 5.40 14.13 -17.95
C VAL A 83 5.99 15.50 -17.63
N LEU A 84 5.40 16.26 -16.70
CA LEU A 84 5.95 17.54 -16.26
C LEU A 84 7.34 17.40 -15.62
N PHE A 85 7.61 16.33 -14.87
CA PHE A 85 8.94 16.04 -14.34
C PHE A 85 9.99 15.81 -15.44
N PHE A 86 9.61 15.25 -16.59
CA PHE A 86 10.50 15.09 -17.73
C PHE A 86 10.68 16.39 -18.54
N VAL A 87 9.64 17.22 -18.63
CA VAL A 87 9.63 18.43 -19.47
C VAL A 87 10.30 19.61 -18.78
N ILE A 88 10.09 19.82 -17.47
CA ILE A 88 10.61 21.00 -16.78
C ILE A 88 12.14 20.85 -16.58
N PRO A 89 12.96 21.82 -17.01
CA PRO A 89 14.40 21.73 -16.91
C PRO A 89 14.87 21.91 -15.46
N ALA A 90 15.83 21.10 -15.01
CA ALA A 90 16.44 21.24 -13.68
C ALA A 90 17.20 22.56 -13.49
N ARG A 91 17.69 23.17 -14.58
CA ARG A 91 18.40 24.46 -14.60
C ARG A 91 17.76 25.38 -15.65
N PRO A 92 16.90 26.32 -15.24
CA PRO A 92 16.16 27.17 -16.17
C PRO A 92 17.04 28.20 -16.91
N GLY A 93 18.25 28.47 -16.41
CA GLY A 93 19.20 29.39 -17.04
C GLY A 93 19.80 28.90 -18.37
N ASP A 94 19.76 27.59 -18.64
CA ASP A 94 20.22 26.99 -19.90
C ASP A 94 19.30 25.82 -20.31
N PRO A 95 18.08 26.10 -20.79
CA PRO A 95 17.08 25.06 -21.08
C PRO A 95 17.53 24.03 -22.13
N ALA A 96 18.34 24.45 -23.10
CA ALA A 96 18.81 23.57 -24.20
C ALA A 96 19.84 22.51 -23.76
N ARG A 97 20.50 22.72 -22.62
CA ARG A 97 21.51 21.79 -22.06
C ARG A 97 21.11 21.21 -20.71
N SER A 98 20.03 21.69 -20.12
CA SER A 98 19.54 21.16 -18.86
C SER A 98 18.76 19.87 -19.10
N PRO A 99 19.10 18.77 -18.39
CA PRO A 99 18.18 17.64 -18.32
C PRO A 99 16.87 18.06 -17.63
N GLY A 100 15.81 17.29 -17.87
CA GLY A 100 14.58 17.39 -17.08
C GLY A 100 14.83 17.15 -15.59
N LEU A 101 13.87 17.48 -14.73
CA LEU A 101 13.97 17.19 -13.29
C LEU A 101 14.22 15.70 -13.02
N ILE A 102 13.64 14.84 -13.84
CA ILE A 102 13.88 13.40 -13.84
C ILE A 102 14.32 12.96 -15.23
N THR A 103 15.36 12.13 -15.30
CA THR A 103 15.81 11.47 -16.53
C THR A 103 15.36 10.01 -16.55
N TRP A 104 15.27 9.44 -17.76
CA TRP A 104 14.85 8.05 -17.93
C TRP A 104 15.77 7.07 -17.18
N ASP A 105 17.08 7.34 -17.17
CA ASP A 105 18.05 6.52 -16.45
C ASP A 105 17.74 6.43 -14.95
N ILE A 106 17.29 7.54 -14.35
CA ILE A 106 16.88 7.56 -12.94
C ILE A 106 15.62 6.73 -12.75
N VAL A 107 14.61 6.89 -13.61
CA VAL A 107 13.37 6.09 -13.54
C VAL A 107 13.68 4.61 -13.69
N GLN A 108 14.44 4.23 -14.71
CA GLN A 108 14.81 2.84 -14.94
C GLN A 108 15.55 2.23 -13.75
N ALA A 109 16.48 2.96 -13.12
CA ALA A 109 17.28 2.47 -12.01
C ALA A 109 16.54 2.47 -10.65
N LYS A 110 15.55 3.36 -10.47
CA LYS A 110 14.85 3.55 -9.17
C LYS A 110 13.45 2.94 -9.13
N LEU A 111 12.81 2.72 -10.28
CA LEU A 111 11.48 2.13 -10.35
C LEU A 111 11.55 0.64 -9.97
N GLN A 112 10.64 0.22 -9.08
CA GLN A 112 10.56 -1.17 -8.65
C GLN A 112 9.79 -2.01 -9.69
N TRP A 113 10.45 -2.38 -10.78
CA TRP A 113 9.88 -3.19 -11.87
C TRP A 113 9.24 -4.50 -11.40
N SER A 114 9.82 -5.11 -10.36
CA SER A 114 9.30 -6.32 -9.73
C SER A 114 7.88 -6.12 -9.20
N VAL A 115 7.56 -4.96 -8.60
CA VAL A 115 6.23 -4.67 -8.06
C VAL A 115 5.21 -4.51 -9.19
N ILE A 116 5.59 -3.87 -10.30
CA ILE A 116 4.71 -3.71 -11.47
C ILE A 116 4.36 -5.08 -12.07
N LEU A 117 5.38 -5.92 -12.30
CA LEU A 117 5.20 -7.27 -12.82
C LEU A 117 4.39 -8.15 -11.85
N LEU A 118 4.61 -7.99 -10.55
CA LEU A 118 3.88 -8.72 -9.50
C LEU A 118 2.39 -8.36 -9.49
N ILE A 119 2.03 -7.06 -9.54
CA ILE A 119 0.63 -6.63 -9.62
C ILE A 119 -0.04 -7.17 -10.88
N GLY A 120 0.63 -7.07 -12.03
CA GLY A 120 0.14 -7.65 -13.29
C GLY A 120 -0.05 -9.17 -13.22
N GLY A 121 0.92 -9.87 -12.61
CA GLY A 121 0.84 -11.30 -12.32
C GLY A 121 -0.30 -11.65 -11.35
N GLY A 122 -0.62 -10.79 -10.40
CA GLY A 122 -1.78 -10.92 -9.51
C GLY A 122 -3.11 -10.90 -10.23
N PHE A 123 -3.28 -9.94 -11.15
CA PHE A 123 -4.48 -9.89 -11.99
C PHE A 123 -4.58 -11.11 -12.91
N ALA A 124 -3.46 -11.55 -13.49
CA ALA A 124 -3.41 -12.77 -14.30
C ALA A 124 -3.73 -14.02 -13.46
N LEU A 125 -3.22 -14.11 -12.23
CA LEU A 125 -3.50 -15.20 -11.30
C LEU A 125 -4.98 -15.19 -10.89
N ALA A 126 -5.56 -14.02 -10.62
CA ALA A 126 -6.97 -13.87 -10.27
C ALA A 126 -7.90 -14.39 -11.36
N GLU A 127 -7.63 -13.98 -12.60
CA GLU A 127 -8.37 -14.46 -13.75
C GLU A 127 -8.12 -15.96 -13.99
N GLY A 128 -6.87 -16.42 -13.81
CA GLY A 128 -6.51 -17.83 -13.88
C GLY A 128 -7.25 -18.70 -12.86
N THR A 129 -7.37 -18.26 -11.61
CA THR A 129 -8.15 -18.97 -10.57
C THR A 129 -9.63 -19.04 -10.92
N ARG A 130 -10.17 -17.97 -11.53
CA ARG A 130 -11.57 -17.90 -11.97
C ARG A 130 -11.84 -18.85 -13.15
N VAL A 131 -11.01 -18.77 -14.19
CA VAL A 131 -11.19 -19.56 -15.43
C VAL A 131 -10.89 -21.05 -15.20
N SER A 132 -9.91 -21.39 -14.35
CA SER A 132 -9.61 -22.79 -14.02
C SER A 132 -10.67 -23.47 -13.13
N GLY A 133 -11.62 -22.71 -12.58
CA GLY A 133 -12.59 -23.21 -11.60
C GLY A 133 -11.99 -23.48 -10.22
N LEU A 134 -10.71 -23.13 -9.98
CA LEU A 134 -10.08 -23.26 -8.67
C LEU A 134 -10.81 -22.43 -7.62
N SER A 135 -11.27 -21.23 -7.99
CA SER A 135 -12.16 -20.38 -7.17
C SER A 135 -13.34 -21.17 -6.60
N TYR A 136 -14.04 -21.90 -7.48
CA TYR A 136 -15.22 -22.68 -7.12
C TYR A 136 -14.86 -23.91 -6.28
N TRP A 137 -13.77 -24.60 -6.62
CA TRP A 137 -13.29 -25.75 -5.84
C TRP A 137 -12.88 -25.35 -4.41
N VAL A 138 -12.17 -24.24 -4.25
CA VAL A 138 -11.80 -23.69 -2.94
C VAL A 138 -13.05 -23.27 -2.16
N GLY A 139 -14.00 -22.58 -2.81
CA GLY A 139 -15.30 -22.24 -2.24
C GLY A 139 -16.05 -23.47 -1.70
N GLN A 140 -16.12 -24.55 -2.49
CA GLN A 140 -16.72 -25.82 -2.06
C GLN A 140 -16.01 -26.46 -0.86
N LYS A 141 -14.68 -26.43 -0.79
CA LYS A 141 -13.94 -26.96 0.37
C LYS A 141 -14.15 -26.10 1.62
N LEU A 142 -14.35 -24.81 1.42
CA LEU A 142 -14.69 -23.86 2.48
C LEU A 142 -16.22 -23.79 2.71
N ALA A 143 -17.04 -24.58 2.01
CA ALA A 143 -18.47 -24.64 2.23
C ALA A 143 -18.81 -25.12 3.65
N GLY A 144 -17.95 -25.96 4.25
CA GLY A 144 -18.06 -26.32 5.67
C GLY A 144 -17.90 -25.14 6.63
N LEU A 145 -17.32 -24.02 6.17
CA LEU A 145 -17.21 -22.75 6.91
C LEU A 145 -18.37 -21.80 6.63
N GLN A 146 -19.34 -22.14 5.77
CA GLN A 146 -20.54 -21.31 5.53
C GLN A 146 -21.39 -21.10 6.80
N HIS A 147 -21.20 -21.94 7.82
CA HIS A 147 -21.84 -21.75 9.13
C HIS A 147 -21.14 -20.70 10.00
N LEU A 148 -19.94 -20.24 9.64
CA LEU A 148 -19.25 -19.17 10.37
C LEU A 148 -19.86 -17.82 10.01
N SER A 149 -19.98 -16.95 11.01
CA SER A 149 -20.39 -15.57 10.75
C SER A 149 -19.34 -14.87 9.87
N PRO A 150 -19.75 -13.94 8.98
CA PRO A 150 -18.83 -13.20 8.12
C PRO A 150 -17.67 -12.53 8.88
N GLY A 151 -17.92 -12.12 10.13
CA GLY A 151 -16.92 -11.58 11.03
C GLY A 151 -15.83 -12.56 11.45
N VAL A 152 -16.19 -13.82 11.76
CA VAL A 152 -15.21 -14.86 12.11
C VAL A 152 -14.38 -15.23 10.90
N LEU A 153 -15.00 -15.29 9.71
CA LEU A 153 -14.29 -15.52 8.46
C LEU A 153 -13.25 -14.41 8.20
N MET A 154 -13.68 -13.15 8.29
CA MET A 154 -12.80 -11.99 8.16
C MET A 154 -11.60 -12.09 9.09
N ILE A 155 -11.83 -12.31 10.39
CA ILE A 155 -10.77 -12.43 11.40
C ILE A 155 -9.79 -13.55 11.05
N THR A 156 -10.31 -14.73 10.70
CA THR A 156 -9.49 -15.88 10.32
C THR A 156 -8.57 -15.55 9.15
N LEU A 157 -9.11 -14.95 8.08
CA LEU A 157 -8.37 -14.70 6.85
C LEU A 157 -7.30 -13.62 7.01
N PHE A 158 -7.60 -12.48 7.65
CA PHE A 158 -6.59 -11.43 7.80
C PHE A 158 -5.50 -11.83 8.80
N VAL A 159 -5.81 -12.66 9.82
CA VAL A 159 -4.81 -13.22 10.73
C VAL A 159 -3.85 -14.13 9.95
N ILE A 160 -4.38 -15.06 9.15
CA ILE A 160 -3.57 -15.93 8.29
C ILE A 160 -2.70 -15.07 7.36
N CYS A 161 -3.28 -14.07 6.72
CA CYS A 161 -2.57 -13.13 5.83
C CYS A 161 -1.42 -12.42 6.57
N SER A 162 -1.63 -11.97 7.80
CA SER A 162 -0.60 -11.29 8.60
C SER A 162 0.57 -12.21 8.97
N PHE A 163 0.33 -13.49 9.22
CA PHE A 163 1.42 -14.42 9.51
C PHE A 163 2.19 -14.81 8.24
N ILE A 164 1.50 -14.98 7.11
CA ILE A 164 2.14 -15.25 5.82
C ILE A 164 3.06 -14.08 5.40
N SER A 165 2.65 -12.83 5.68
CA SER A 165 3.44 -11.63 5.34
C SER A 165 4.74 -11.46 6.15
N GLU A 166 5.01 -12.29 7.15
CA GLU A 166 6.31 -12.29 7.83
C GLU A 166 7.42 -12.94 6.99
N VAL A 167 7.04 -13.85 6.09
CA VAL A 167 7.98 -14.64 5.29
C VAL A 167 7.94 -14.20 3.82
N ILE A 168 6.79 -13.73 3.37
CA ILE A 168 6.59 -13.23 2.00
C ILE A 168 6.49 -11.71 2.04
N SER A 169 7.06 -11.02 1.04
CA SER A 169 6.89 -9.57 0.91
C SER A 169 5.41 -9.15 0.99
N ASN A 170 5.11 -8.02 1.63
CA ASN A 170 3.73 -7.53 1.80
C ASN A 170 2.98 -7.49 0.45
N ALA A 171 3.60 -6.92 -0.58
CA ALA A 171 3.04 -6.86 -1.92
C ALA A 171 2.81 -8.26 -2.52
N GLY A 172 3.73 -9.21 -2.30
CA GLY A 172 3.58 -10.59 -2.75
C GLY A 172 2.43 -11.32 -2.08
N THR A 173 2.28 -11.14 -0.77
CA THR A 173 1.19 -11.73 0.02
C THR A 173 -0.17 -11.28 -0.48
N VAL A 174 -0.34 -9.97 -0.65
CA VAL A 174 -1.58 -9.35 -1.17
C VAL A 174 -1.89 -9.86 -2.57
N THR A 175 -0.89 -9.90 -3.45
CA THR A 175 -1.02 -10.34 -4.84
C THR A 175 -1.52 -11.80 -4.95
N ILE A 176 -1.08 -12.67 -4.05
CA ILE A 176 -1.44 -14.09 -4.04
C ILE A 176 -2.80 -14.32 -3.36
N LEU A 177 -3.04 -13.68 -2.21
CA LEU A 177 -4.19 -13.99 -1.36
C LEU A 177 -5.45 -13.22 -1.72
N LEU A 178 -5.35 -11.96 -2.17
CA LEU A 178 -6.53 -11.15 -2.46
C LEU A 178 -7.43 -11.74 -3.55
N PRO A 179 -6.92 -12.31 -4.66
CA PRO A 179 -7.78 -12.96 -5.63
C PRO A 179 -8.58 -14.14 -5.06
N VAL A 180 -7.94 -14.92 -4.18
CA VAL A 180 -8.59 -16.04 -3.50
C VAL A 180 -9.68 -15.54 -2.55
N PHE A 181 -9.43 -14.44 -1.84
CA PHE A 181 -10.41 -13.82 -0.94
C PHE A 181 -11.58 -13.20 -1.70
N ALA A 182 -11.34 -12.61 -2.88
CA ALA A 182 -12.39 -12.11 -3.75
C ALA A 182 -13.30 -13.24 -4.24
N ALA A 183 -12.71 -14.32 -4.75
CA ALA A 183 -13.44 -15.52 -5.18
C ALA A 183 -14.26 -16.15 -4.04
N LEU A 184 -13.68 -16.22 -2.83
CA LEU A 184 -14.37 -16.73 -1.65
C LEU A 184 -15.53 -15.83 -1.22
N ALA A 185 -15.36 -14.52 -1.30
CA ALA A 185 -16.42 -13.57 -0.98
C ALA A 185 -17.62 -13.71 -1.94
N GLU A 186 -17.35 -13.89 -3.23
CA GLU A 186 -18.39 -14.14 -4.24
C GLU A 186 -19.16 -15.45 -3.95
N ASP A 187 -18.47 -16.55 -3.66
CA ASP A 187 -19.09 -17.84 -3.38
C ASP A 187 -19.97 -17.80 -2.11
N GLN A 188 -19.51 -17.13 -1.06
CA GLN A 188 -20.24 -16.98 0.19
C GLN A 188 -21.25 -15.84 0.20
N ARG A 189 -21.40 -15.11 -0.91
CA ARG A 189 -22.26 -13.92 -1.05
C ARG A 189 -22.04 -12.89 0.08
N VAL A 190 -20.78 -12.66 0.42
CA VAL A 190 -20.37 -11.58 1.31
C VAL A 190 -19.68 -10.48 0.52
N ASN A 191 -19.67 -9.26 1.05
CA ASN A 191 -19.00 -8.14 0.40
C ASN A 191 -17.48 -8.41 0.32
N PRO A 192 -16.84 -8.44 -0.87
CA PRO A 192 -15.40 -8.68 -0.99
C PRO A 192 -14.55 -7.69 -0.23
N LEU A 193 -15.02 -6.45 -0.06
CA LEU A 193 -14.33 -5.41 0.70
C LEU A 193 -14.12 -5.83 2.17
N LEU A 194 -15.07 -6.58 2.75
CA LEU A 194 -14.99 -7.09 4.12
C LEU A 194 -13.80 -8.03 4.31
N LEU A 195 -13.39 -8.79 3.29
CA LEU A 195 -12.27 -9.72 3.39
C LEU A 195 -10.96 -9.08 2.90
N MET A 196 -11.02 -8.30 1.83
CA MET A 196 -9.84 -7.80 1.14
C MET A 196 -9.17 -6.61 1.84
N ILE A 197 -9.94 -5.66 2.39
CA ILE A 197 -9.39 -4.47 3.06
C ILE A 197 -8.61 -4.83 4.33
N PRO A 198 -9.20 -5.54 5.32
CA PRO A 198 -8.47 -5.90 6.53
C PRO A 198 -7.29 -6.81 6.23
N ALA A 199 -7.40 -7.73 5.26
CA ALA A 199 -6.26 -8.54 4.81
C ALA A 199 -5.11 -7.69 4.26
N THR A 200 -5.42 -6.69 3.42
CA THR A 200 -4.40 -5.78 2.86
C THR A 200 -3.72 -4.99 3.96
N ILE A 201 -4.47 -4.46 4.92
CA ILE A 201 -3.92 -3.75 6.08
C ILE A 201 -3.03 -4.71 6.90
N ALA A 202 -3.54 -5.89 7.23
CA ALA A 202 -2.85 -6.88 8.05
C ALA A 202 -1.56 -7.43 7.41
N SER A 203 -1.49 -7.48 6.08
CA SER A 203 -0.28 -7.85 5.32
C SER A 203 0.88 -6.89 5.54
N ASN A 204 0.62 -5.68 6.02
CA ASN A 204 1.66 -4.69 6.31
C ASN A 204 2.24 -4.82 7.72
N PHE A 205 1.67 -5.68 8.56
CA PHE A 205 2.09 -5.90 9.95
C PHE A 205 3.14 -7.00 10.06
N ALA A 206 4.27 -6.82 9.38
CA ALA A 206 5.43 -7.70 9.47
C ALA A 206 6.37 -7.21 10.60
N PHE A 207 6.18 -7.73 11.80
CA PHE A 207 6.85 -7.28 13.03
C PHE A 207 7.71 -8.35 13.70
N LEU A 208 7.54 -9.63 13.36
CA LEU A 208 8.16 -10.75 14.05
C LEU A 208 9.57 -11.02 13.54
N LEU A 209 9.76 -11.00 12.21
CA LEU A 209 11.01 -11.43 11.57
C LEU A 209 11.80 -10.25 10.99
N PRO A 210 13.16 -10.30 11.04
CA PRO A 210 14.01 -9.31 10.39
C PRO A 210 13.80 -9.25 8.87
N VAL A 211 13.46 -10.39 8.26
CA VAL A 211 13.26 -10.54 6.81
C VAL A 211 11.95 -9.92 6.33
N GLY A 212 10.99 -9.69 7.25
CA GLY A 212 9.65 -9.24 6.89
C GLY A 212 9.62 -7.85 6.25
N THR A 213 10.45 -6.91 6.72
CA THR A 213 10.57 -5.57 6.11
C THR A 213 12.01 -5.05 6.11
N PRO A 214 12.38 -4.20 5.12
CA PRO A 214 13.71 -3.57 5.11
C PRO A 214 14.03 -2.76 6.36
N ALA A 215 13.02 -2.13 6.98
CA ALA A 215 13.20 -1.39 8.24
C ALA A 215 13.62 -2.32 9.39
N ASN A 216 12.97 -3.48 9.52
CA ASN A 216 13.33 -4.49 10.52
C ASN A 216 14.76 -5.01 10.28
N ALA A 217 15.13 -5.27 9.03
CA ALA A 217 16.47 -5.73 8.67
C ALA A 217 17.57 -4.71 9.04
N ILE A 218 17.35 -3.42 8.77
CA ILE A 218 18.29 -2.34 9.10
C ILE A 218 18.54 -2.27 10.61
N VAL A 219 17.47 -2.31 11.41
CA VAL A 219 17.58 -2.25 12.88
C VAL A 219 18.23 -3.51 13.43
N TYR A 220 17.88 -4.69 12.90
CA TYR A 220 18.48 -5.97 13.28
C TYR A 220 20.01 -5.96 13.09
N GLU A 221 20.48 -5.50 11.92
CA GLU A 221 21.91 -5.41 11.62
C GLU A 221 22.61 -4.35 12.48
N HIS A 222 22.02 -3.16 12.60
CA HIS A 222 22.65 -2.03 13.30
C HIS A 222 22.74 -2.24 14.81
N ALA A 223 21.66 -2.73 15.43
CA ALA A 223 21.60 -2.96 16.87
C ALA A 223 22.12 -4.35 17.29
N LYS A 224 22.55 -5.19 16.34
CA LYS A 224 23.03 -6.57 16.57
C LYS A 224 22.05 -7.39 17.42
N LEU A 225 20.76 -7.25 17.13
CA LEU A 225 19.69 -7.92 17.85
C LEU A 225 19.69 -9.42 17.55
N ARG A 226 19.20 -10.23 18.48
CA ARG A 226 18.84 -11.62 18.20
C ARG A 226 17.40 -11.68 17.70
N VAL A 227 17.06 -12.70 16.91
CA VAL A 227 15.69 -12.90 16.44
C VAL A 227 14.70 -13.00 17.62
N SER A 228 15.12 -13.60 18.74
CA SER A 228 14.33 -13.67 19.97
C SER A 228 13.95 -12.30 20.53
N ASP A 229 14.82 -11.30 20.36
CA ASP A 229 14.64 -9.95 20.89
C ASP A 229 13.61 -9.16 20.07
N MET A 230 13.36 -9.59 18.82
CA MET A 230 12.35 -9.01 17.93
C MET A 230 11.01 -9.72 18.04
N VAL A 231 11.01 -11.07 18.09
CA VAL A 231 9.77 -11.86 18.09
C VAL A 231 8.89 -11.56 19.29
N GLY A 232 9.44 -11.40 20.50
CA GLY A 232 8.65 -11.13 21.71
C GLY A 232 7.84 -9.82 21.61
N PRO A 233 8.51 -8.66 21.47
CA PRO A 233 7.83 -7.37 21.27
C PRO A 233 6.98 -7.34 19.98
N GLY A 234 7.48 -7.93 18.89
CA GLY A 234 6.79 -7.98 17.60
C GLY A 234 5.46 -8.72 17.68
N PHE A 235 5.39 -9.81 18.45
CA PHE A 235 4.15 -10.54 18.68
C PHE A 235 3.11 -9.71 19.43
N ILE A 236 3.54 -8.96 20.46
CA ILE A 236 2.64 -8.07 21.22
C ILE A 236 2.05 -6.99 20.30
N VAL A 237 2.92 -6.30 19.54
CA VAL A 237 2.47 -5.26 18.60
C VAL A 237 1.58 -5.85 17.50
N LYS A 238 1.87 -7.06 17.01
CA LYS A 238 1.01 -7.77 16.07
C LYS A 238 -0.38 -8.03 16.66
N CYS A 239 -0.48 -8.60 17.86
CA CYS A 239 -1.76 -8.84 18.51
C CYS A 239 -2.57 -7.54 18.68
N VAL A 240 -1.92 -6.45 19.11
CA VAL A 240 -2.58 -5.14 19.25
C VAL A 240 -3.07 -4.62 17.90
N THR A 241 -2.23 -4.65 16.87
CA THR A 241 -2.60 -4.15 15.52
C THR A 241 -3.68 -4.99 14.85
N LEU A 242 -3.69 -6.31 15.05
CA LEU A 242 -4.76 -7.20 14.58
C LEU A 242 -6.09 -6.89 15.28
N LEU A 243 -6.07 -6.68 16.60
CA LEU A 243 -7.27 -6.26 17.36
C LEU A 243 -7.79 -4.89 16.92
N VAL A 244 -6.89 -3.92 16.75
CA VAL A 244 -7.23 -2.58 16.25
C VAL A 244 -7.80 -2.66 14.84
N THR A 245 -7.27 -3.53 13.98
CA THR A 245 -7.78 -3.71 12.61
C THR A 245 -9.16 -4.35 12.60
N ALA A 246 -9.40 -5.36 13.44
CA ALA A 246 -10.73 -5.92 13.61
C ALA A 246 -11.73 -4.85 14.08
N ALA A 247 -11.42 -4.13 15.17
CA ALA A 247 -12.27 -3.08 15.70
C ALA A 247 -12.52 -1.95 14.68
N SER A 248 -11.47 -1.52 13.98
CA SER A 248 -11.58 -0.49 12.94
C SER A 248 -12.46 -0.94 11.78
N THR A 249 -12.38 -2.22 11.39
CA THR A 249 -13.23 -2.77 10.32
C THR A 249 -14.70 -2.83 10.75
N TYR A 250 -14.99 -3.19 12.01
CA TYR A 250 -16.36 -3.15 12.52
C TYR A 250 -16.93 -1.72 12.64
N ILE A 251 -16.13 -0.76 13.11
CA ILE A 251 -16.59 0.61 13.35
C ILE A 251 -16.67 1.41 12.04
N PHE A 252 -15.58 1.44 11.28
CA PHE A 252 -15.48 2.27 10.07
C PHE A 252 -15.93 1.53 8.81
N GLY A 253 -15.79 0.21 8.77
CA GLY A 253 -16.18 -0.57 7.60
C GLY A 253 -17.67 -0.51 7.34
N ASP A 254 -18.49 -0.63 8.39
CA ASP A 254 -19.95 -0.48 8.25
C ASP A 254 -20.34 0.98 7.95
N LEU A 255 -19.76 1.94 8.69
CA LEU A 255 -20.09 3.36 8.56
C LEU A 255 -19.78 3.96 7.18
N ILE A 256 -18.71 3.51 6.53
CA ILE A 256 -18.22 4.11 5.27
C ILE A 256 -18.58 3.28 4.05
N PHE A 257 -18.61 1.94 4.18
CA PHE A 257 -18.67 1.03 3.04
C PHE A 257 -19.80 0.00 3.12
N GLU A 258 -20.64 0.03 4.17
CA GLU A 258 -21.73 -0.94 4.40
C GLU A 258 -21.25 -2.40 4.23
N MET A 259 -20.05 -2.70 4.74
CA MET A 259 -19.34 -3.96 4.43
C MET A 259 -20.06 -5.24 4.89
N PHE A 260 -21.03 -5.13 5.80
CA PHE A 260 -21.80 -6.26 6.30
C PHE A 260 -23.06 -6.54 5.45
N HIS A 261 -23.37 -5.70 4.48
CA HIS A 261 -24.40 -5.93 3.48
C HIS A 261 -23.78 -6.35 2.14
N TYR A 262 -24.42 -7.30 1.47
CA TYR A 262 -24.02 -7.69 0.11
C TYR A 262 -24.44 -6.57 -0.84
N PRO A 263 -23.50 -5.94 -1.56
CA PRO A 263 -23.81 -4.69 -2.25
C PRO A 263 -24.49 -4.95 -3.60
N ASP A 264 -25.45 -4.07 -3.95
CA ASP A 264 -26.29 -4.21 -5.15
C ASP A 264 -25.51 -4.22 -6.47
N TRP A 265 -24.33 -3.59 -6.52
CA TRP A 265 -23.50 -3.58 -7.73
C TRP A 265 -22.93 -4.97 -8.08
N LEU A 266 -22.71 -5.82 -7.07
CA LEU A 266 -22.32 -7.22 -7.29
C LEU A 266 -23.50 -8.06 -7.78
N ALA A 267 -24.71 -7.79 -7.28
CA ALA A 267 -25.94 -8.44 -7.73
C ALA A 267 -26.31 -8.11 -9.19
N ARG A 268 -25.99 -6.89 -9.67
CA ARG A 268 -26.19 -6.47 -11.07
C ARG A 268 -25.24 -7.18 -12.04
N ASN A 269 -23.97 -7.33 -11.67
CA ASN A 269 -23.00 -8.05 -12.51
C ASN A 269 -23.33 -9.55 -12.63
N THR A 270 -23.90 -10.17 -11.60
CA THR A 270 -24.36 -11.57 -11.71
C THR A 270 -25.57 -11.72 -12.63
N THR A 271 -26.48 -10.74 -12.65
CA THR A 271 -27.65 -10.78 -13.54
C THR A 271 -27.24 -10.62 -15.00
N GLU A 272 -26.33 -9.72 -15.34
CA GLU A 272 -25.84 -9.59 -16.73
C GLU A 272 -25.08 -10.84 -17.24
N ILE A 273 -24.30 -11.52 -16.38
CA ILE A 273 -23.62 -12.77 -16.76
C ILE A 273 -24.63 -13.92 -16.95
N THR A 274 -25.77 -13.89 -16.25
CA THR A 274 -26.81 -14.91 -16.39
C THR A 274 -27.62 -14.73 -17.69
N PHE A 275 -27.82 -13.49 -18.14
CA PHE A 275 -28.49 -13.22 -19.43
C PHE A 275 -27.58 -13.38 -20.66
N ALA A 276 -26.25 -13.36 -20.49
CA ALA A 276 -25.29 -13.62 -21.57
C ALA A 276 -25.04 -15.13 -21.84
N ARG A 277 -25.77 -16.04 -21.17
CA ARG A 277 -25.64 -17.51 -21.31
C ARG A 277 -26.81 -18.19 -22.04
N HIS A 278 -27.57 -17.46 -22.86
CA HIS A 278 -28.52 -18.03 -23.81
C HIS A 278 -28.13 -17.73 -25.24
#